data_AF-A0A8T4LFJ8-F1
#
_entry.id   AF-A0A8T4LFJ8-F1
#
_cell.length_a   1.000
_cell.length_b   1.000
_cell.length_c   1.000
_cell.angle_alpha   90.00
_cell.angle_beta   90.00
_cell.angle_gamma   90.00
#
_symmetry.space_group_name_H-M   'P 1'
#
loop_
_entity.id
_entity.type
_entity.pdbx_description
1 polymer ?
#
loop_
_entity_poly.entity_id
_entity_poly.type
_entity_poly.pdbx_seq_one_letter_code
_entity_poly.pdbx_strand_id
1 'polypeptide(L)' 'MSGAVEKCKKCGNEMRWGYSQSAVDFAASKRGTSEQEIINDFFELNPGILRKKPVQCTVCQAPQSEFETVHRYP' A
#
# COMPACT_ATOMS: atom_id res chain seq x y z
N MET A 1 -3.09 8.65 4.51
CA MET A 1 -1.87 7.83 4.78
C MET A 1 -1.12 7.68 3.46
N SER A 2 0.19 7.91 3.42
CA SER A 2 0.99 7.63 2.21
C SER A 2 1.40 6.16 2.18
N GLY A 3 1.04 5.47 1.10
CA GLY A 3 1.50 4.11 0.82
C GLY A 3 2.84 4.08 0.07
N ALA A 4 3.37 2.89 -0.16
CA ALA A 4 4.58 2.68 -0.93
C ALA A 4 4.62 1.31 -1.63
N VAL A 5 5.54 1.21 -2.58
CA VAL A 5 6.06 -0.06 -3.10
C VAL A 5 7.46 -0.25 -2.54
N GLU A 6 7.66 -1.33 -1.81
CA GLU A 6 8.96 -1.70 -1.24
C GLU A 6 9.43 -3.04 -1.79
N LYS A 7 10.70 -3.12 -2.18
CA LYS A 7 11.33 -4.34 -2.66
C LYS A 7 12.19 -4.94 -1.57
N CYS A 8 12.03 -6.23 -1.29
CA CYS A 8 12.91 -6.95 -0.39
C CYS A 8 14.24 -7.22 -1.09
N LYS A 9 15.35 -6.69 -0.56
CA LYS A 9 16.70 -6.92 -1.09
C LYS A 9 17.13 -8.39 -1.02
N LYS A 10 16.60 -9.15 -0.05
CA LYS A 10 16.96 -10.56 0.17
C LYS A 10 16.38 -11.51 -0.88
N CYS A 11 15.10 -11.38 -1.22
CA CYS A 11 14.41 -12.30 -2.14
C CYS A 11 13.83 -11.64 -3.39
N GLY A 12 13.95 -10.33 -3.53
CA GLY A 12 13.42 -9.57 -4.67
C GLY A 12 11.92 -9.32 -4.64
N ASN A 13 11.18 -9.85 -3.66
CA ASN A 13 9.72 -9.69 -3.59
C ASN A 13 9.31 -8.23 -3.44
N GLU A 14 8.33 -7.80 -4.24
CA GLU A 14 7.72 -6.48 -4.13
C GLU A 14 6.50 -6.53 -3.21
N MET A 15 6.46 -5.61 -2.25
CA MET A 15 5.37 -5.45 -1.30
C MET A 15 4.75 -4.08 -1.49
N ARG A 16 3.45 -4.08 -1.76
CA ARG A 16 2.66 -2.86 -1.92
C ARG A 16 1.87 -2.66 -0.65
N TRP A 17 1.86 -1.43 -0.13
CA TRP A 17 1.08 -1.11 1.06
C TRP A 17 0.55 0.31 1.03
N GLY A 18 -0.57 0.53 1.74
CA GLY A 18 -1.27 1.81 1.77
C GLY A 18 -1.95 2.15 0.44
N TYR A 19 -2.24 3.44 0.26
CA TYR A 19 -2.93 3.99 -0.90
C TYR A 19 -2.42 5.43 -1.15
N SER A 20 -2.83 6.06 -2.25
CA SER A 20 -2.61 7.50 -2.47
C SER A 20 -3.75 8.29 -1.86
N GLN A 21 -3.43 9.27 -1.01
CA GLN A 21 -4.48 10.12 -0.42
C GLN A 21 -5.14 10.97 -1.50
N SER A 22 -4.36 11.53 -2.42
CA SER A 22 -4.90 12.31 -3.54
C SER A 22 -5.91 11.54 -4.41
N ALA A 23 -5.71 10.22 -4.59
CA ALA A 23 -6.65 9.36 -5.31
C ALA A 23 -7.94 9.14 -4.52
N VAL A 24 -7.84 8.99 -3.19
CA VAL A 24 -9.00 8.88 -2.30
C VAL A 24 -9.80 10.17 -2.30
N ASP A 25 -9.14 11.32 -2.14
CA ASP A 25 -9.77 12.65 -2.13
C ASP A 25 -10.49 12.91 -3.45
N PHE A 26 -9.84 12.58 -4.57
CA PHE A 26 -10.45 12.67 -5.90
C PHE A 26 -11.68 11.77 -6.02
N ALA A 27 -11.58 10.49 -5.62
CA ALA A 27 -12.69 9.56 -5.70
C ALA A 27 -13.86 9.98 -4.80
N ALA A 28 -13.60 10.44 -3.57
CA ALA A 28 -14.61 10.97 -2.66
C ALA A 28 -15.34 12.17 -3.27
N SER A 29 -14.61 13.10 -3.90
CA SER A 29 -15.18 14.26 -4.60
C SER A 29 -16.10 13.90 -5.78
N LYS A 30 -15.88 12.73 -6.40
CA LYS A 30 -16.64 12.27 -7.58
C LYS A 30 -17.81 11.36 -7.22
N ARG A 31 -17.64 10.49 -6.22
CA ARG A 31 -18.65 9.49 -5.83
C ARG A 31 -19.64 10.02 -4.79
N GLY A 32 -19.30 11.10 -4.07
CA GLY A 32 -20.12 11.61 -2.96
C GLY A 32 -20.20 10.64 -1.77
N THR A 33 -19.30 9.66 -1.69
CA THR A 33 -19.18 8.67 -0.61
C THR A 33 -18.04 9.03 0.33
N SER A 34 -18.05 8.45 1.54
CA SER A 34 -17.02 8.72 2.54
C SER A 34 -15.65 8.20 2.10
N GLU A 35 -14.57 8.88 2.51
CA GLU A 35 -13.19 8.40 2.26
C GLU A 35 -12.97 6.98 2.79
N GLN A 36 -13.55 6.65 3.95
CA GLN A 36 -13.40 5.35 4.58
C GLN A 36 -13.98 4.21 3.74
N GLU A 37 -15.11 4.47 3.07
CA GLU A 37 -15.73 3.52 2.13
C GLU A 37 -14.84 3.33 0.89
N ILE A 38 -14.34 4.43 0.30
CA ILE A 38 -13.38 4.37 -0.83
C ILE A 38 -12.14 3.55 -0.46
N ILE A 39 -11.59 3.76 0.74
CA ILE A 39 -10.42 3.03 1.23
C ILE A 39 -10.74 1.54 1.40
N ASN A 40 -11.93 1.20 1.92
CA ASN A 40 -12.33 -0.19 2.09
C ASN A 40 -12.50 -0.89 0.74
N ASP A 41 -13.24 -0.27 -0.20
CA ASP A 41 -13.39 -0.74 -1.57
C ASP A 41 -12.01 -0.99 -2.21
N PHE A 42 -11.08 -0.05 -2.04
CA PHE A 42 -9.73 -0.16 -2.59
C PHE A 42 -9.03 -1.44 -2.13
N PHE A 43 -9.06 -1.75 -0.83
CA PHE A 43 -8.40 -2.95 -0.30
C PHE A 43 -9.15 -4.24 -0.63
N GLU A 44 -10.47 -4.21 -0.75
CA GLU A 44 -11.27 -5.35 -1.20
C GLU A 44 -10.96 -5.71 -2.66
N LEU A 45 -10.82 -4.69 -3.52
CA LEU A 45 -10.49 -4.87 -4.93
C LEU A 45 -9.02 -5.20 -5.17
N ASN A 46 -8.14 -4.96 -4.20
CA ASN A 46 -6.69 -5.15 -4.33
C ASN A 46 -6.11 -6.02 -3.17
N PRO A 47 -6.40 -7.33 -3.14
CA PRO A 47 -5.98 -8.22 -2.03
C PRO A 47 -4.47 -8.37 -1.88
N GLY A 48 -3.68 -8.01 -2.91
CA GLY A 48 -2.21 -8.01 -2.86
C GLY A 48 -1.60 -6.76 -2.22
N ILE A 49 -2.41 -5.75 -1.85
CA ILE A 49 -1.94 -4.52 -1.22
C ILE A 49 -2.22 -4.57 0.27
N LEU A 50 -1.18 -4.41 1.08
CA LEU A 50 -1.28 -4.44 2.53
C LEU A 50 -1.86 -3.12 3.05
N ARG A 51 -2.74 -3.20 4.06
CA ARG A 51 -3.32 -2.00 4.70
C ARG A 51 -2.28 -1.13 5.40
N LYS A 52 -1.19 -1.74 5.88
CA LYS A 52 -0.12 -1.08 6.63
C LYS A 52 1.23 -1.53 6.10
N LYS A 53 2.25 -0.73 6.40
CA LYS A 53 3.64 -1.07 6.12
C LYS A 53 4.00 -2.43 6.74
N PRO A 54 4.53 -3.38 5.96
CA PRO A 54 4.96 -4.67 6.49
C PRO A 54 6.18 -4.49 7.40
N VAL A 55 6.23 -5.25 8.49
CA VAL A 55 7.42 -5.35 9.38
C VAL A 55 8.42 -6.42 8.92
N GLN A 56 7.95 -7.36 8.11
CA GLN A 56 8.73 -8.46 7.56
C GLN A 56 8.26 -8.80 6.14
N CYS A 57 9.17 -9.36 5.33
CA CYS A 57 8.84 -9.73 3.96
C CYS A 57 7.76 -10.82 3.96
N THR A 58 6.69 -10.62 3.20
CA THR A 58 5.57 -11.56 3.13
C THR A 58 5.94 -12.91 2.52
N VAL A 59 7.10 -13.01 1.86
CA VAL A 59 7.61 -14.24 1.23
C VAL A 59 8.72 -14.88 2.04
N CYS A 60 9.81 -14.15 2.33
CA CYS A 60 11.01 -14.74 2.95
C CYS A 60 11.22 -14.35 4.42
N GLN A 61 10.28 -13.60 5.01
CA GLN A 61 10.30 -13.12 6.40
C GLN A 61 11.53 -12.27 6.77
N ALA A 62 12.26 -11.74 5.77
CA ALA A 62 13.34 -10.79 6.02
C ALA A 62 12.83 -9.56 6.79
N PRO A 63 13.60 -9.01 7.73
CA PRO A 63 13.19 -7.84 8.49
C PRO A 63 13.10 -6.59 7.61
N GLN A 64 12.40 -5.56 8.10
CA GLN A 64 12.19 -4.30 7.38
C GLN A 64 13.49 -3.57 6.96
N SER A 65 14.62 -3.81 7.65
CA SER A 65 15.94 -3.28 7.26
C SER A 65 16.41 -3.77 5.89
N GLU A 66 15.84 -4.87 5.41
CA GLU A 66 16.10 -5.42 4.09
C GLU A 66 15.21 -4.83 3.00
N PHE A 67 14.41 -3.81 3.29
CA PHE A 67 13.48 -3.23 2.32
C PHE A 67 14.08 -1.98 1.68
N GLU A 68 13.86 -1.84 0.38
CA GLU A 68 14.18 -0.65 -0.40
C GLU A 68 12.88 -0.05 -0.93
N THR A 69 12.67 1.25 -0.73
CA THR A 69 11.49 1.94 -1.29
C THR A 69 11.72 2.18 -2.78
N VAL A 70 10.89 1.54 -3.61
CA VAL A 70 10.89 1.71 -5.07
C VAL A 70 10.03 2.90 -5.46
N HIS A 71 8.89 3.06 -4.80
CA HIS A 71 7.95 4.15 -5.07
C HIS A 71 7.20 4.54 -3.80
N ARG A 72 6.91 5.83 -3.64
CA ARG A 72 6.07 6.35 -2.56
C ARG A 72 4.86 7.03 -3.18
N TYR A 73 3.67 6.63 -2.77
CA TYR A 73 2.43 7.25 -3.22
C TYR A 73 2.27 8.61 -2.53
N PRO A 74 1.90 9.67 -3.28
CA PRO A 74 1.54 10.96 -2.72
C PRO A 74 0.20 10.90 -1.96
#